data_AF-A0A7C3SAW0-F1
#
_entry.id   AF-A0A7C3SAW0-F1
#
_cell.length_a   1.000
_cell.length_b   1.000
_cell.length_c   1.000
_cell.angle_alpha   90.00
_cell.angle_beta   90.00
_cell.angle_gamma   90.00
#
_symmetry.space_group_name_H-M   'P 1'
#
loop_
_entity.id
_entity.type
_entity.pdbx_description
1 polymer ?
#
loop_
_entity_poly.entity_id
_entity_poly.type
_entity_poly.pdbx_seq_one_letter_code
_entity_poly.pdbx_strand_id
1 'polypeptide(L)'
;MRRWIWFAFAIAGLLVLTAWRAMTFDSSSQPVTIGLVDMAKLVSNYQALKQDDEQYRQTVLRRQRMLEVRALLEQKEWEELDALEQKEAEGKLTDAERKRLDELRKLSDQRLTELQHLQLKENKTEQEKKRLEYLLNLQNSNREKLQKLMQQFEEELAKLNEVLTARHRDRIREAAKQVAQQLGLKMVLISDEDLVLYAEPSLDVTDKVLEILNANK
;
A
#
# COMPACT_ATOMS: atom_id res chain seq x y z
N MET A 1 -20.28 65.51 -59.55
CA MET A 1 -19.76 65.02 -60.84
C MET A 1 -18.28 64.74 -60.71
N ARG A 2 -17.89 63.61 -61.28
CA ARG A 2 -16.62 62.86 -61.13
C ARG A 2 -15.50 63.47 -61.98
N ARG A 3 -14.26 63.51 -61.46
CA ARG A 3 -12.94 63.26 -62.12
C ARG A 3 -11.81 63.81 -61.23
N TRP A 4 -11.02 62.97 -60.55
CA TRP A 4 -9.84 62.21 -61.01
C TRP A 4 -8.51 63.00 -61.05
N ILE A 5 -7.60 62.56 -60.17
CA ILE A 5 -6.13 62.44 -60.26
C ILE A 5 -5.33 63.74 -60.44
N TRP A 6 -4.52 64.04 -59.44
CA TRP A 6 -3.16 64.55 -59.62
C TRP A 6 -2.18 63.72 -58.78
N PHE A 7 -1.19 63.15 -59.47
CA PHE A 7 0.04 62.62 -58.92
C PHE A 7 1.15 63.48 -59.52
N ALA A 8 2.06 64.02 -58.69
CA ALA A 8 3.43 64.37 -59.09
C ALA A 8 4.24 64.95 -57.91
N PHE A 9 5.32 64.24 -57.55
CA PHE A 9 6.63 64.69 -57.00
C PHE A 9 6.65 65.46 -55.66
N ALA A 10 7.59 65.29 -54.73
CA ALA A 10 8.86 64.57 -54.56
C ALA A 10 9.08 64.52 -53.01
N ILE A 11 9.97 63.71 -52.43
CA ILE A 11 11.38 64.07 -52.15
C ILE A 11 11.99 62.88 -51.39
N ALA A 12 13.25 62.60 -51.71
CA ALA A 12 14.12 61.58 -51.14
C ALA A 12 14.33 61.68 -49.63
N GLY A 13 14.49 60.53 -48.97
CA GLY A 13 14.87 60.43 -47.56
C GLY A 13 15.40 59.03 -47.24
N LEU A 14 16.72 58.89 -47.35
CA LEU A 14 17.59 57.85 -46.81
C LEU A 14 17.09 57.27 -45.47
N LEU A 15 17.09 55.95 -45.31
CA LEU A 15 17.79 55.22 -44.23
C LEU A 15 17.49 53.71 -44.29
N VAL A 16 18.54 52.96 -44.57
CA VAL A 16 18.64 51.53 -44.29
C VAL A 16 18.45 51.34 -42.78
N LEU A 17 17.37 50.70 -42.37
CA LEU A 17 17.24 50.09 -41.06
C LEU A 17 17.02 48.60 -41.27
N THR A 18 18.14 47.90 -41.33
CA THR A 18 18.27 46.50 -40.95
C THR A 18 17.67 46.35 -39.56
N ALA A 19 16.37 46.06 -39.48
CA ALA A 19 15.77 45.56 -38.26
C ALA A 19 16.34 44.15 -38.05
N TRP A 20 17.49 44.09 -37.40
CA TRP A 20 17.84 42.97 -36.54
C TRP A 20 16.63 42.71 -35.65
N ARG A 21 15.81 41.72 -36.02
CA ARG A 21 15.13 40.92 -35.01
C ARG A 21 16.25 40.19 -34.28
N ALA A 22 16.85 40.87 -33.30
CA ALA A 22 17.37 40.17 -32.15
C ALA A 22 16.21 39.28 -31.68
N MET A 23 16.38 37.96 -31.82
CA MET A 23 15.76 37.06 -30.87
C MET A 23 16.32 37.49 -29.52
N THR A 24 15.68 38.46 -28.89
CA THR A 24 15.75 38.58 -27.45
C THR A 24 15.10 37.30 -26.96
N PHE A 25 15.93 36.29 -26.67
CA PHE A 25 15.53 35.27 -25.71
C PHE A 25 15.14 36.07 -24.47
N ASP A 26 13.83 36.19 -24.26
CA ASP A 26 13.28 36.80 -23.08
C ASP A 26 13.81 35.96 -21.91
N SER A 27 14.85 36.50 -21.26
CA SER A 27 15.57 35.87 -20.17
C SER A 27 14.84 36.11 -18.85
N SER A 28 13.51 36.26 -18.90
CA SER A 28 12.66 36.20 -17.72
C SER A 28 12.58 34.74 -17.26
N SER A 29 13.71 34.21 -16.77
CA SER A 29 13.71 33.03 -15.93
C SER A 29 12.92 33.38 -14.67
N GLN A 30 11.60 33.14 -14.68
CA GLN A 30 10.83 33.22 -13.44
C GLN A 30 11.50 32.29 -12.43
N PRO A 31 11.75 32.76 -11.20
CA PRO A 31 12.41 31.94 -10.19
C PRO A 31 11.60 30.65 -10.02
N VAL A 32 12.27 29.50 -10.12
CA VAL A 32 11.64 28.20 -9.90
C VAL A 32 11.29 28.13 -8.41
N THR A 33 9.99 28.15 -8.12
CA THR A 33 9.45 27.97 -6.77
C THR A 33 9.34 26.48 -6.45
N ILE A 34 9.92 26.10 -5.31
CA ILE A 34 10.03 24.70 -4.87
C ILE A 34 9.30 24.53 -3.55
N GLY A 35 8.61 23.41 -3.37
CA GLY A 35 8.15 22.95 -2.06
C GLY A 35 8.84 21.66 -1.64
N LEU A 36 8.87 21.40 -0.35
CA LEU A 36 9.41 20.18 0.24
C LEU A 36 8.32 19.42 0.99
N VAL A 37 8.40 18.09 0.97
CA VAL A 37 7.46 17.20 1.66
C VAL A 37 8.24 16.16 2.44
N ASP A 38 8.02 16.13 3.75
CA ASP A 38 8.52 15.11 4.65
C ASP A 38 7.66 13.85 4.55
N MET A 39 8.20 12.84 3.90
CA MET A 39 7.53 11.56 3.71
C MET A 39 7.36 10.78 5.02
N ALA A 40 8.28 10.91 5.98
CA ALA A 40 8.16 10.26 7.28
C ALA A 40 7.00 10.88 8.07
N LYS A 41 6.88 12.21 8.06
CA LYS A 41 5.74 12.93 8.65
C LYS A 41 4.43 12.63 7.90
N LEU A 42 4.44 12.51 6.56
CA LEU A 42 3.26 12.07 5.80
C LEU A 42 2.80 10.67 6.22
N VAL A 43 3.70 9.69 6.17
CA VAL A 43 3.39 8.29 6.50
C VAL A 43 2.87 8.17 7.93
N SER A 44 3.48 8.91 8.87
CA SER A 44 3.07 8.89 10.28
C SER A 44 1.79 9.65 10.59
N ASN A 45 1.24 10.48 9.69
CA ASN A 45 0.04 11.29 9.97
C ASN A 45 -1.10 11.12 8.95
N TYR A 46 -0.87 10.39 7.86
CA TYR A 46 -1.89 10.10 6.87
C TYR A 46 -2.85 9.00 7.38
N GLN A 47 -4.11 9.36 7.63
CA GLN A 47 -5.06 8.49 8.31
C GLN A 47 -5.44 7.26 7.49
N ALA A 48 -5.70 7.41 6.18
CA ALA A 48 -6.10 6.29 5.34
C ALA A 48 -4.97 5.25 5.21
N LEU A 49 -3.71 5.69 5.16
CA LEU A 49 -2.56 4.77 5.17
C LEU A 49 -2.51 3.96 6.47
N LYS A 50 -2.71 4.59 7.63
CA LYS A 50 -2.74 3.87 8.92
C LYS A 50 -3.87 2.84 8.98
N GLN A 51 -5.03 3.17 8.43
CA GLN A 51 -6.18 2.26 8.39
C GLN A 51 -5.91 1.07 7.49
N ASP A 52 -5.40 1.31 6.27
CA ASP A 52 -5.07 0.25 5.32
C ASP A 52 -3.91 -0.63 5.87
N ASP A 53 -2.92 -0.07 6.56
CA ASP A 53 -1.85 -0.81 7.24
C ASP A 53 -2.38 -1.71 8.37
N GLU A 54 -3.29 -1.20 9.21
CA GLU A 54 -3.92 -2.02 10.25
C GLU A 54 -4.75 -3.15 9.64
N GLN A 55 -5.52 -2.88 8.59
CA GLN A 55 -6.28 -3.92 7.87
C GLN A 55 -5.36 -4.96 7.24
N TYR A 56 -4.23 -4.53 6.66
CA TYR A 56 -3.22 -5.43 6.13
C TYR A 56 -2.64 -6.33 7.23
N ARG A 57 -2.22 -5.76 8.37
CA ARG A 57 -1.74 -6.53 9.54
C ARG A 57 -2.77 -7.55 10.03
N GLN A 58 -4.03 -7.14 10.18
CA GLN A 58 -5.10 -8.06 10.58
C GLN A 58 -5.33 -9.17 9.56
N THR A 59 -5.14 -8.89 8.27
CA THR A 59 -5.21 -9.89 7.20
C THR A 59 -4.07 -10.89 7.32
N VAL A 60 -2.83 -10.42 7.50
CA VAL A 60 -1.65 -11.29 7.74
C VAL A 60 -1.89 -12.21 8.94
N LEU A 61 -2.31 -11.66 10.08
CA LEU A 61 -2.59 -12.42 11.29
C LEU A 61 -3.71 -13.46 11.08
N ARG A 62 -4.75 -13.11 10.31
CA ARG A 62 -5.82 -14.05 9.96
C ARG A 62 -5.30 -15.20 9.11
N ARG A 63 -4.49 -14.92 8.09
CA ARG A 63 -3.86 -15.94 7.23
C ARG A 63 -2.92 -16.85 8.02
N GLN A 64 -2.14 -16.29 8.93
CA GLN A 64 -1.29 -17.07 9.83
C GLN A 64 -2.11 -18.01 10.72
N ARG A 65 -3.16 -17.50 11.38
CA ARG A 65 -4.06 -18.34 12.19
C ARG A 65 -4.73 -19.45 11.36
N MET A 66 -5.11 -19.17 10.10
CA MET A 66 -5.66 -20.17 9.21
C MET A 66 -4.68 -21.34 8.97
N LEU A 67 -3.39 -21.06 8.83
CA LEU A 67 -2.34 -22.08 8.68
C LEU A 67 -2.14 -22.88 9.98
N GLU A 68 -2.07 -22.19 11.12
CA GLU A 68 -1.86 -22.80 12.43
C GLU A 68 -2.99 -23.78 12.79
N VAL A 69 -4.25 -23.35 12.65
CA VAL A 69 -5.42 -24.19 12.92
C VAL A 69 -5.41 -25.44 12.05
N ARG A 70 -4.89 -25.37 10.82
CA ARG A 70 -4.85 -26.48 9.88
C ARG A 70 -3.70 -27.47 10.11
N ALA A 71 -2.70 -27.12 10.93
CA ALA A 71 -1.48 -27.90 11.07
C ALA A 71 -1.74 -29.34 11.54
N LEU A 72 -2.69 -29.53 12.45
CA LEU A 72 -2.97 -30.80 13.11
C LEU A 72 -4.46 -31.20 13.00
N LEU A 73 -5.10 -30.84 11.89
CA LEU A 73 -6.44 -31.33 11.55
C LEU A 73 -6.36 -32.51 10.59
N GLU A 74 -7.30 -33.44 10.75
CA GLU A 74 -7.54 -34.52 9.81
C GLU A 74 -8.18 -34.00 8.51
N GLN A 75 -8.13 -34.79 7.45
CA GLN A 75 -8.66 -34.39 6.14
C GLN A 75 -10.14 -33.95 6.20
N LYS A 76 -10.98 -34.67 6.94
CA LYS A 76 -12.41 -34.33 7.06
C LYS A 76 -12.62 -33.04 7.86
N GLU A 77 -11.78 -32.80 8.86
CA GLU A 77 -11.83 -31.59 9.69
C GLU A 77 -11.32 -30.36 8.92
N TRP A 78 -10.35 -30.55 8.01
CA TRP A 78 -9.93 -29.55 7.04
C TRP A 78 -11.09 -29.14 6.12
N GLU A 79 -11.74 -30.12 5.49
CA GLU A 79 -12.89 -29.89 4.59
C GLU A 79 -14.06 -29.21 5.33
N GLU A 80 -14.33 -29.64 6.56
CA GLU A 80 -15.33 -29.02 7.43
C GLU A 80 -14.96 -27.56 7.75
N LEU A 81 -13.70 -27.30 8.12
CA LEU A 81 -13.21 -25.95 8.40
C LEU A 81 -13.32 -25.05 7.18
N ASP A 82 -12.92 -25.52 5.99
CA ASP A 82 -13.00 -24.76 4.74
C ASP A 82 -14.46 -24.39 4.42
N ALA A 83 -15.40 -25.34 4.58
CA ALA A 83 -16.82 -25.08 4.36
C ALA A 83 -17.40 -24.07 5.36
N LEU A 84 -16.99 -24.14 6.63
CA LEU A 84 -17.43 -23.21 7.68
C LEU A 84 -16.85 -21.80 7.46
N GLU A 85 -15.57 -21.68 7.15
CA GLU A 85 -14.93 -20.39 6.86
C GLU A 85 -15.51 -19.74 5.58
N GLN A 86 -15.87 -20.53 4.57
CA GLN A 86 -16.58 -20.01 3.40
C GLN A 86 -17.95 -19.43 3.79
N LYS A 87 -18.74 -20.13 4.59
CA LYS A 87 -20.03 -19.63 5.10
C LYS A 87 -19.86 -18.39 5.97
N GLU A 88 -18.80 -18.32 6.78
CA GLU A 88 -18.45 -17.14 7.57
C GLU A 88 -18.17 -15.94 6.67
N ALA A 89 -17.38 -16.12 5.62
CA ALA A 89 -17.09 -15.07 4.63
C ALA A 89 -18.34 -14.60 3.87
N GLU A 90 -19.29 -15.50 3.61
CA GLU A 90 -20.59 -15.18 2.99
C GLU A 90 -21.61 -14.58 3.96
N GLY A 91 -21.30 -14.48 5.26
CA GLY A 91 -22.22 -14.00 6.29
C GLY A 91 -23.40 -14.94 6.57
N LYS A 92 -23.28 -16.23 6.22
CA LYS A 92 -24.34 -17.26 6.31
C LYS A 92 -24.13 -18.26 7.46
N LEU A 93 -23.15 -18.00 8.33
CA LEU A 93 -22.82 -18.90 9.43
C LEU A 93 -23.91 -18.89 10.50
N THR A 94 -24.48 -20.06 10.79
CA THR A 94 -25.41 -20.23 11.91
C THR A 94 -24.68 -20.30 13.25
N ASP A 95 -25.40 -20.13 14.37
CA ASP A 95 -24.79 -20.22 15.71
C ASP A 95 -24.21 -21.61 16.02
N ALA A 96 -24.85 -22.69 15.51
CA ALA A 96 -24.34 -24.05 15.66
C ALA A 96 -23.03 -24.24 14.88
N GLU A 97 -22.97 -23.73 13.66
CA GLU A 97 -21.76 -23.76 12.81
C GLU A 97 -20.63 -22.90 13.39
N ARG A 98 -20.95 -21.75 13.99
CA ARG A 98 -19.97 -20.92 14.69
C ARG A 98 -19.33 -21.67 15.86
N LYS A 99 -20.14 -22.36 16.67
CA LYS A 99 -19.61 -23.21 17.76
C LYS A 99 -18.72 -24.31 17.23
N ARG A 100 -19.12 -24.95 16.11
CA ARG A 100 -18.33 -26.02 15.49
C ARG A 100 -16.98 -25.53 14.96
N LEU A 101 -16.97 -24.35 14.35
CA LEU A 101 -15.75 -23.69 13.91
C LEU A 101 -14.81 -23.37 15.09
N ASP A 102 -15.34 -22.94 16.23
CA ASP A 102 -14.54 -22.74 17.46
C ASP A 102 -14.03 -24.06 18.06
N GLU A 103 -14.80 -25.15 17.97
CA GLU A 103 -14.36 -26.48 18.38
C GLU A 103 -13.18 -26.99 17.54
N LEU A 104 -13.22 -26.81 16.22
CA LEU A 104 -12.12 -27.20 15.33
C LEU A 104 -10.84 -26.43 15.64
N ARG A 105 -10.94 -25.12 15.93
CA ARG A 105 -9.80 -24.30 16.37
C ARG A 105 -9.18 -24.83 17.66
N LYS A 106 -10.02 -25.05 18.69
CA LYS A 106 -9.58 -25.61 19.97
C LYS A 106 -8.96 -26.99 19.83
N LEU A 107 -9.52 -27.84 18.96
CA LEU A 107 -9.00 -29.18 18.71
C LEU A 107 -7.57 -29.14 18.16
N SER A 108 -7.30 -28.23 17.23
CA SER A 108 -5.94 -28.04 16.70
C SER A 108 -4.97 -27.57 17.77
N ASP A 109 -5.35 -26.56 18.57
CA ASP A 109 -4.53 -26.05 19.68
C ASP A 109 -4.22 -27.14 20.72
N GLN A 110 -5.21 -27.97 21.06
CA GLN A 110 -5.06 -29.10 21.96
C GLN A 110 -4.07 -30.12 21.42
N ARG A 111 -4.19 -30.49 20.14
CA ARG A 111 -3.27 -31.43 19.48
C ARG A 111 -1.85 -30.87 19.38
N LEU A 112 -1.70 -29.56 19.17
CA LEU A 112 -0.40 -28.89 19.14
C LEU A 112 0.27 -28.92 20.51
N THR A 113 -0.49 -28.58 21.56
CA THR A 113 -0.02 -28.63 22.94
C THR A 113 0.36 -30.06 23.34
N GLU A 114 -0.47 -31.04 22.96
CA GLU A 114 -0.21 -32.47 23.18
C GLU A 114 1.06 -32.92 22.45
N LEU A 115 1.25 -32.54 21.18
CA LEU A 115 2.45 -32.85 20.41
C LEU A 115 3.71 -32.31 21.10
N GLN A 116 3.71 -31.02 21.48
CA GLN A 116 4.85 -30.38 22.14
C GLN A 116 5.16 -31.05 23.49
N HIS A 117 4.15 -31.29 24.31
CA HIS A 117 4.31 -31.96 25.60
C HIS A 117 4.87 -33.38 25.42
N LEU A 118 4.30 -34.17 24.50
CA LEU A 118 4.78 -35.52 24.22
C LEU A 118 6.21 -35.48 23.71
N GLN A 119 6.58 -34.58 22.80
CA GLN A 119 7.96 -34.47 22.30
C GLN A 119 8.98 -34.25 23.43
N LEU A 120 8.66 -33.39 24.40
CA LEU A 120 9.56 -33.04 25.51
C LEU A 120 9.62 -34.11 26.62
N LYS A 121 8.63 -34.99 26.71
CA LYS A 121 8.57 -36.00 27.78
C LYS A 121 9.64 -37.09 27.63
N GLU A 122 10.57 -37.24 28.57
CA GLU A 122 11.64 -38.25 28.49
C GLU A 122 11.11 -39.70 28.46
N ASN A 123 10.20 -40.04 29.37
CA ASN A 123 9.66 -41.39 29.52
C ASN A 123 8.20 -41.46 29.06
N LYS A 124 7.97 -42.06 27.89
CA LYS A 124 6.63 -42.22 27.27
C LYS A 124 6.11 -43.64 27.45
N THR A 125 4.83 -43.76 27.81
CA THR A 125 4.11 -45.04 27.73
C THR A 125 3.91 -45.48 26.27
N GLU A 126 3.59 -46.75 26.04
CA GLU A 126 3.29 -47.24 24.68
C GLU A 126 2.09 -46.51 24.04
N GLN A 127 1.09 -46.12 24.83
CA GLN A 127 -0.04 -45.33 24.35
C GLN A 127 0.40 -43.93 23.93
N GLU A 128 1.27 -43.28 24.70
CA GLU A 128 1.82 -41.95 24.40
C GLU A 128 2.72 -41.98 23.15
N LYS A 129 3.48 -43.06 22.94
CA LYS A 129 4.27 -43.26 21.71
C LYS A 129 3.37 -43.33 20.48
N LYS A 130 2.31 -44.16 20.52
CA LYS A 130 1.32 -44.26 19.43
C LYS A 130 0.64 -42.93 19.15
N ARG A 131 0.31 -42.20 20.21
CA ARG A 131 -0.33 -40.88 20.09
C ARG A 131 0.60 -39.84 19.46
N LEU A 132 1.86 -39.81 19.88
CA LEU A 132 2.89 -38.96 19.26
C LEU A 132 3.09 -39.30 17.78
N GLU A 133 3.20 -40.60 17.45
CA GLU A 133 3.32 -41.06 16.07
C GLU A 133 2.14 -40.60 15.21
N TYR A 134 0.91 -40.73 15.72
CA TYR A 134 -0.29 -40.22 15.05
C TYR A 134 -0.21 -38.71 14.78
N LEU A 135 0.16 -37.89 15.79
CA LEU A 135 0.25 -36.43 15.64
C LEU A 135 1.37 -36.01 14.66
N LEU A 136 2.51 -36.70 14.68
CA LEU A 136 3.60 -36.48 13.73
C LEU A 136 3.18 -36.85 12.31
N ASN A 137 2.49 -37.97 12.13
CA ASN A 137 1.96 -38.38 10.83
C ASN A 137 0.94 -37.37 10.30
N LEU A 138 0.09 -36.82 11.17
CA LEU A 138 -0.86 -35.78 10.82
C LEU A 138 -0.15 -34.51 10.33
N GLN A 139 0.82 -34.01 11.12
CA GLN A 139 1.65 -32.86 10.75
C GLN A 139 2.36 -33.08 9.41
N ASN A 140 2.96 -34.26 9.22
CA ASN A 140 3.67 -34.62 7.99
C ASN A 140 2.73 -34.69 6.79
N SER A 141 1.53 -35.27 6.94
CA SER A 141 0.54 -35.35 5.87
C SER A 141 -0.01 -33.98 5.43
N ASN A 142 -0.01 -33.01 6.34
CA ASN A 142 -0.49 -31.65 6.08
C ASN A 142 0.59 -30.73 5.52
N ARG A 143 1.86 -31.10 5.63
CA ARG A 143 3.01 -30.23 5.27
C ARG A 143 2.93 -29.68 3.86
N GLU A 144 2.66 -30.52 2.85
CA GLU A 144 2.59 -30.07 1.45
C GLU A 144 1.39 -29.12 1.22
N LYS A 145 0.24 -29.43 1.83
CA LYS A 145 -0.97 -28.60 1.72
C LYS A 145 -0.75 -27.23 2.35
N LEU A 146 -0.15 -27.20 3.55
CA LEU A 146 0.19 -25.96 4.24
C LEU A 146 1.23 -25.15 3.47
N GLN A 147 2.22 -25.80 2.87
CA GLN A 147 3.22 -25.10 2.05
C GLN A 147 2.57 -24.45 0.83
N LYS A 148 1.67 -25.14 0.13
CA LYS A 148 0.92 -24.57 -0.99
C LYS A 148 0.03 -23.41 -0.54
N LEU A 149 -0.68 -23.57 0.57
CA LEU A 149 -1.54 -22.52 1.12
C LEU A 149 -0.74 -21.29 1.58
N MET A 150 0.43 -21.51 2.18
CA MET A 150 1.35 -20.44 2.57
C MET A 150 1.84 -19.66 1.35
N GLN A 151 2.27 -20.36 0.28
CA GLN A 151 2.67 -19.71 -0.97
C GLN A 151 1.54 -18.89 -1.59
N GLN A 152 0.31 -19.43 -1.58
CA GLN A 152 -0.86 -18.69 -2.05
C GLN A 152 -1.10 -17.42 -1.23
N PHE A 153 -1.02 -17.51 0.10
CA PHE A 153 -1.18 -16.34 0.97
C PHE A 153 -0.06 -15.32 0.77
N GLU A 154 1.19 -15.75 0.60
CA GLU A 154 2.31 -14.87 0.29
C GLU A 154 2.08 -14.10 -1.02
N GLU A 155 1.64 -14.79 -2.07
CA GLU A 155 1.32 -14.15 -3.36
C GLU A 155 0.15 -13.15 -3.26
N GLU A 156 -0.91 -13.51 -2.54
CA GLU A 156 -2.06 -12.63 -2.31
C GLU A 156 -1.67 -11.39 -1.50
N LEU A 157 -0.89 -11.57 -0.44
CA LEU A 157 -0.42 -10.49 0.42
C LEU A 157 0.58 -9.57 -0.29
N ALA A 158 1.43 -10.12 -1.17
CA ALA A 158 2.33 -9.34 -2.00
C ALA A 158 1.55 -8.45 -2.98
N LYS A 159 0.57 -9.03 -3.69
CA LYS A 159 -0.32 -8.28 -4.60
C LYS A 159 -1.11 -7.20 -3.85
N LEU A 160 -1.66 -7.53 -2.69
CA LEU A 160 -2.39 -6.57 -1.86
C LEU A 160 -1.48 -5.39 -1.46
N ASN A 161 -0.27 -5.68 -0.98
CA ASN A 161 0.70 -4.66 -0.58
C ASN A 161 1.11 -3.75 -1.75
N GLU A 162 1.33 -4.33 -2.95
CA GLU A 162 1.64 -3.58 -4.17
C GLU A 162 0.51 -2.61 -4.52
N VAL A 163 -0.74 -3.08 -4.52
CA VAL A 163 -1.93 -2.26 -4.83
C VAL A 163 -2.11 -1.14 -3.82
N LEU A 164 -1.98 -1.41 -2.52
CA LEU A 164 -2.11 -0.41 -1.46
C LEU A 164 -1.00 0.65 -1.57
N THR A 165 0.25 0.21 -1.76
CA THR A 165 1.40 1.10 -1.92
C THR A 165 1.23 2.03 -3.13
N ALA A 166 0.85 1.48 -4.28
CA ALA A 166 0.60 2.26 -5.49
C ALA A 166 -0.51 3.29 -5.27
N ARG A 167 -1.64 2.87 -4.68
CA ARG A 167 -2.77 3.74 -4.38
C ARG A 167 -2.37 4.92 -3.48
N HIS A 168 -1.67 4.66 -2.37
CA HIS A 168 -1.26 5.74 -1.47
C HIS A 168 -0.22 6.66 -2.11
N ARG A 169 0.73 6.12 -2.88
CA ARG A 169 1.70 6.92 -3.63
C ARG A 169 1.01 7.87 -4.60
N ASP A 170 0.00 7.39 -5.33
CA ASP A 170 -0.74 8.22 -6.28
C ASP A 170 -1.57 9.30 -5.59
N ARG A 171 -2.21 8.97 -4.46
CA ARG A 171 -2.93 9.95 -3.63
C ARG A 171 -2.01 11.04 -3.09
N ILE A 172 -0.82 10.66 -2.58
CA ILE A 172 0.19 11.61 -2.11
C ILE A 172 0.66 12.52 -3.25
N ARG A 173 0.95 11.95 -4.43
CA ARG A 173 1.35 12.73 -5.60
C ARG A 173 0.28 13.74 -6.00
N GLU A 174 -0.99 13.33 -6.03
CA GLU A 174 -2.06 14.24 -6.44
C GLU A 174 -2.36 15.31 -5.39
N ALA A 175 -2.24 14.99 -4.11
CA ALA A 175 -2.31 15.99 -3.05
C ALA A 175 -1.16 17.01 -3.14
N ALA A 176 0.08 16.55 -3.34
CA ALA A 176 1.24 17.43 -3.55
C ALA A 176 1.07 18.33 -4.78
N LYS A 177 0.51 17.80 -5.88
CA LYS A 177 0.18 18.59 -7.08
C LYS A 177 -0.88 19.65 -6.80
N GLN A 178 -1.93 19.34 -6.04
CA GLN A 178 -2.94 20.32 -5.66
C GLN A 178 -2.33 21.46 -4.82
N VAL A 179 -1.47 21.13 -3.85
CA VAL A 179 -0.74 22.14 -3.06
C VAL A 179 0.17 22.99 -3.96
N ALA A 180 0.90 22.36 -4.88
CA ALA A 180 1.76 23.06 -5.82
C ALA A 180 0.98 24.06 -6.69
N GLN A 181 -0.21 23.68 -7.18
CA GLN A 181 -1.09 24.57 -7.94
C GLN A 181 -1.61 25.73 -7.09
N GLN A 182 -2.01 25.48 -5.84
CA GLN A 182 -2.52 26.50 -4.92
C GLN A 182 -1.45 27.54 -4.55
N LEU A 183 -0.20 27.10 -4.41
CA LEU A 183 0.92 27.94 -3.98
C LEU A 183 1.79 28.45 -5.14
N GLY A 184 1.45 28.11 -6.39
CA GLY A 184 2.24 28.49 -7.56
C GLY A 184 3.64 27.86 -7.60
N LEU A 185 3.81 26.68 -7.01
CA LEU A 185 5.07 25.92 -7.02
C LEU A 185 5.27 25.25 -8.39
N LYS A 186 6.51 25.24 -8.86
CA LYS A 186 6.91 24.54 -10.10
C LYS A 186 7.45 23.13 -9.82
N MET A 187 7.87 22.87 -8.58
CA MET A 187 8.42 21.59 -8.17
C MET A 187 8.09 21.29 -6.71
N VAL A 188 7.87 20.02 -6.40
CA VAL A 188 7.78 19.52 -5.02
C VAL A 188 8.75 18.36 -4.89
N LEU A 189 9.65 18.44 -3.91
CA LEU A 189 10.65 17.41 -3.62
C LEU A 189 10.32 16.72 -2.31
N ILE A 190 10.77 15.48 -2.18
CA ILE A 190 10.77 14.80 -0.90
C ILE A 190 11.92 15.40 -0.07
N SER A 191 11.63 15.84 1.15
CA SER A 191 12.67 16.16 2.11
C SER A 191 13.21 14.86 2.68
N ASP A 192 14.44 14.55 2.31
CA ASP A 192 15.22 13.43 2.78
C ASP A 192 16.54 14.02 3.30
N GLU A 193 16.96 13.63 4.50
CA GLU A 193 18.15 14.18 5.15
C GLU A 193 19.44 13.90 4.35
N ASP A 194 19.45 12.85 3.52
CA ASP A 194 20.57 12.53 2.63
C ASP A 194 20.54 13.37 1.34
N LEU A 195 19.40 13.98 0.99
CA LEU A 195 19.21 14.76 -0.25
C LEU A 195 19.15 16.28 -0.02
N VAL A 196 18.72 16.73 1.17
CA VAL A 196 18.49 18.13 1.49
C VAL A 196 19.25 18.52 2.76
N LEU A 197 20.41 19.16 2.60
CA LEU A 197 21.25 19.61 3.72
C LEU A 197 20.62 20.77 4.52
N TYR A 198 19.92 21.67 3.83
CA TYR A 198 19.23 22.81 4.42
C TYR A 198 18.11 23.28 3.49
N ALA A 199 16.99 23.66 4.07
CA ALA A 199 15.92 24.36 3.41
C ALA A 199 15.25 25.36 4.36
N GLU A 200 14.77 26.47 3.83
CA GLU A 200 13.96 27.38 4.63
C GLU A 200 12.66 26.69 5.06
N PRO A 201 12.23 26.81 6.34
CA PRO A 201 11.00 26.15 6.82
C PRO A 201 9.74 26.53 6.03
N SER A 202 9.71 27.70 5.40
CA SER A 202 8.63 28.16 4.53
C SER A 202 8.46 27.34 3.25
N LEU A 203 9.46 26.54 2.86
CA LEU A 203 9.36 25.64 1.71
C LEU A 203 8.68 24.32 2.08
N ASP A 204 8.57 23.97 3.37
CA ASP A 204 7.88 22.76 3.81
C ASP A 204 6.37 22.92 3.59
N VAL A 205 5.82 22.06 2.74
CA VAL A 205 4.39 22.00 2.43
C VAL A 205 3.70 20.74 2.96
N THR A 206 4.38 19.95 3.80
CA THR A 206 3.91 18.67 4.32
C THR A 206 2.54 18.76 4.98
N ASP A 207 2.32 19.76 5.83
CA ASP A 207 1.05 19.91 6.56
C ASP A 207 -0.12 20.23 5.61
N LYS A 208 0.12 21.03 4.56
CA LYS A 208 -0.89 21.31 3.51
C LYS A 208 -1.22 20.06 2.71
N VAL A 209 -0.22 19.22 2.42
CA VAL A 209 -0.43 17.94 1.74
C VAL A 209 -1.24 17.00 2.64
N LEU A 210 -0.94 16.93 3.95
CA LEU A 210 -1.71 16.16 4.92
C LEU A 210 -3.16 16.62 5.03
N GLU A 211 -3.41 17.93 5.02
CA GLU A 211 -4.76 18.49 5.03
C GLU A 211 -5.59 17.96 3.86
N ILE A 212 -5.04 18.00 2.63
CA ILE A 212 -5.72 17.47 1.44
C ILE A 212 -5.93 15.96 1.53
N LEU A 213 -4.91 15.21 1.98
CA LEU A 213 -4.99 13.75 2.12
C LEU A 213 -6.04 13.29 3.14
N ASN A 214 -6.17 14.02 4.24
CA ASN A 214 -7.09 13.66 5.33
C ASN A 214 -8.50 14.25 5.15
N ALA A 215 -8.67 15.25 4.27
CA ALA A 215 -9.98 15.77 3.88
C ALA A 215 -10.75 14.81 2.96
N ASN A 216 -10.03 14.10 2.09
CA ASN A 216 -10.58 13.09 1.19
C ASN A 216 -10.63 11.71 1.88
N LYS A 217 -11.60 11.52 2.79
CA LYS A 217 -11.85 10.24 3.46
C LYS A 217 -12.37 9.17 2.49
#